data_AF-A0A9E1MVE6-F1
#
_entry.id   AF-A0A9E1MVE6-F1
#
_cell.length_a   1.000
_cell.length_b   1.000
_cell.length_c   1.000
_cell.angle_alpha   90.00
_cell.angle_beta   90.00
_cell.angle_gamma   90.00
#
_symmetry.space_group_name_H-M   'P 1'
#
loop_
_entity.id
_entity.type
_entity.pdbx_description
1 polymer ?
#
loop_
_entity_poly.entity_id
_entity_poly.type
_entity_poly.pdbx_seq_one_letter_code
_entity_poly.pdbx_strand_id
1 'polypeptide(L)'
;MKSSRHERIPNANSPQLLTRLLEMVGRGLRSTRGLQEALGVEGRTVQYYTQAADWLGLLESSGEHHLTPLGLEFVYGGVHRTEIYARAVWNNPFIAQLTTGKDELPDTDAIAAAIAVVEPSMSPSTVRRRASAVRSLIAPAVGSRQDSQALERQLDLPLTSTPKPPSPKPFSSIKLEYDPDIYRFLLQALLDHGELSLGHIRALLDRAGADGAPLGGYVDMAITRGDGRRMEERLVVTPEGIERRHLSETTTSLMLSDPGFRSFIADTSLAAKDRQAAIRRAKTEPRYRGWDQRLFGHPINPIGLEADLKQVLLDRPLNTYPIASGSNIEILPIYAPFLDIWGRRDIAICAPPYLAQLQGGVPAVNRLLRIARENPEVGTPNIASRPLLVHGGIFHPGEILPRNIPDTRSLRQRLLMHSPYAALITALLLLHRQRPRGPCPEHHHGHWTIIREKDQREPLLDVLDRFAQYRGWLCSRAPKTGQAKNLLDALEALGIATRIGPAALLAERFFAQLRSEAEEMEVHVQLAPLAEAFDAWLAA
;
A
#
# COMPACT_ATOMS: atom_id res chain seq x y z
N MET A 1 3.61 37.27 -14.13
CA MET A 1 3.88 35.98 -13.46
C MET A 1 5.29 35.53 -13.85
N LYS A 2 6.19 35.27 -12.90
CA LYS A 2 7.53 34.75 -13.22
C LYS A 2 7.39 33.26 -13.57
N SER A 3 7.58 32.91 -14.84
CA SER A 3 7.66 31.51 -15.30
C SER A 3 8.66 30.74 -14.43
N SER A 4 8.28 29.53 -14.03
CA SER A 4 9.07 28.66 -13.16
C SER A 4 10.42 28.35 -13.82
N ARG A 5 11.48 28.14 -13.02
CA ARG A 5 12.84 27.99 -13.56
C ARG A 5 12.97 26.80 -14.53
N HIS A 6 12.18 25.75 -14.31
CA HIS A 6 12.08 24.55 -15.15
C HIS A 6 11.37 24.78 -16.50
N GLU A 7 10.59 25.85 -16.66
CA GLU A 7 9.91 26.18 -17.92
C GLU A 7 10.80 26.97 -18.89
N ARG A 8 11.94 27.51 -18.41
CA ARG A 8 12.80 28.37 -19.22
C ARG A 8 13.82 27.56 -20.02
N ILE A 9 13.76 27.70 -21.34
CA ILE A 9 14.66 27.03 -22.27
C ILE A 9 16.13 27.42 -21.98
N PRO A 10 17.04 26.44 -21.78
CA PRO A 10 18.41 26.72 -21.35
C PRO A 10 19.28 27.28 -22.48
N ASN A 11 20.42 27.87 -22.08
CA ASN A 11 21.46 28.39 -22.97
C ASN A 11 22.78 27.61 -22.85
N ALA A 12 22.72 26.39 -22.31
CA ALA A 12 23.86 25.51 -22.09
C ALA A 12 24.06 24.59 -23.31
N ASN A 13 25.28 24.51 -23.82
CA ASN A 13 25.57 23.86 -25.10
C ASN A 13 26.60 22.71 -25.03
N SER A 14 27.15 22.39 -23.85
CA SER A 14 28.11 21.29 -23.66
C SER A 14 27.56 20.20 -22.74
N PRO A 15 27.11 19.05 -23.28
CA PRO A 15 26.68 17.90 -22.49
C PRO A 15 27.78 17.38 -21.55
N GLN A 16 29.05 17.52 -21.92
CA GLN A 16 30.18 17.10 -21.10
C GLN A 16 30.32 17.98 -19.85
N LEU A 17 30.16 19.29 -19.99
CA LEU A 17 30.18 20.22 -18.85
C LEU A 17 28.97 20.02 -17.94
N LEU A 18 27.79 19.74 -18.52
CA LEU A 18 26.60 19.35 -17.77
C LEU A 18 26.85 18.08 -16.94
N THR A 19 27.47 17.06 -17.55
CA THR A 19 27.82 15.81 -16.87
C THR A 19 28.76 16.06 -15.70
N ARG A 20 29.84 16.83 -15.92
CA ARG A 20 30.78 17.19 -14.84
C ARG A 20 30.11 17.96 -13.72
N LEU A 21 29.20 18.88 -14.05
CA LEU A 21 28.43 19.61 -13.05
C LEU A 21 27.60 18.65 -12.18
N LEU A 22 26.86 17.73 -12.80
CA LEU A 22 26.06 16.73 -12.08
C LEU A 22 26.93 15.82 -11.21
N GLU A 23 28.12 15.43 -11.68
CA GLU A 23 29.08 14.66 -10.89
C GLU A 23 29.61 15.44 -9.68
N MET A 24 29.86 16.75 -9.81
CA MET A 24 30.28 17.59 -8.68
C MET A 24 29.17 17.71 -7.64
N VAL A 25 27.92 17.87 -8.07
CA VAL A 25 26.76 17.87 -7.17
C VAL A 25 26.60 16.51 -6.49
N GLY A 26 26.78 15.40 -7.22
CA GLY A 26 26.78 14.04 -6.68
C GLY A 26 27.91 13.76 -5.69
N ARG A 27 29.03 14.49 -5.79
CA ARG A 27 30.13 14.47 -4.80
C ARG A 27 29.90 15.38 -3.59
N GLY A 28 28.75 16.06 -3.52
CA GLY A 28 28.36 16.88 -2.39
C GLY A 28 28.61 18.39 -2.54
N LEU A 29 29.05 18.87 -3.72
CA LEU A 29 29.20 20.30 -3.98
C LEU A 29 27.85 20.92 -4.36
N ARG A 30 27.20 21.60 -3.41
CA ARG A 30 25.83 22.10 -3.55
C ARG A 30 25.71 23.60 -3.78
N SER A 31 26.76 24.37 -3.44
CA SER A 31 26.76 25.82 -3.58
C SER A 31 27.23 26.26 -4.97
N THR A 32 26.62 27.32 -5.51
CA THR A 32 27.01 27.86 -6.83
C THR A 32 28.48 28.31 -6.84
N ARG A 33 28.99 28.86 -5.73
CA ARG A 33 30.40 29.23 -5.57
C ARG A 33 31.32 28.01 -5.59
N GLY A 34 30.97 26.96 -4.85
CA GLY A 34 31.75 25.71 -4.85
C GLY A 34 31.79 25.05 -6.23
N LEU A 35 30.68 25.10 -6.98
CA LEU A 35 30.63 24.61 -8.36
C LEU A 35 31.46 25.47 -9.33
N GLN A 36 31.53 26.79 -9.14
CA GLN A 36 32.41 27.67 -9.94
C GLN A 36 33.88 27.32 -9.75
N GLU A 37 34.30 27.21 -8.49
CA GLU A 37 35.69 26.89 -8.12
C GLU A 37 36.08 25.49 -8.61
N ALA A 38 35.21 24.49 -8.44
CA ALA A 38 35.48 23.11 -8.83
C ALA A 38 35.46 22.86 -10.35
N LEU A 39 34.61 23.56 -11.10
CA LEU A 39 34.52 23.43 -12.55
C LEU A 39 35.46 24.40 -13.31
N GLY A 40 36.03 25.40 -12.62
CA GLY A 40 36.88 26.42 -13.23
C GLY A 40 36.14 27.32 -14.22
N VAL A 41 34.86 27.61 -13.96
CA VAL A 41 34.00 28.40 -14.87
C VAL A 41 33.33 29.57 -14.15
N GLU A 42 32.97 30.60 -14.91
CA GLU A 42 32.26 31.77 -14.39
C GLU A 42 30.89 31.40 -13.79
N GLY A 43 30.45 32.17 -12.80
CA GLY A 43 29.15 31.94 -12.13
C GLY A 43 27.94 31.96 -13.04
N ARG A 44 27.99 32.79 -14.09
CA ARG A 44 26.95 32.82 -15.12
C ARG A 44 26.86 31.49 -15.88
N THR A 45 27.99 30.84 -16.13
CA THR A 45 28.05 29.51 -16.76
C THR A 45 27.44 28.45 -15.84
N VAL A 46 27.78 28.43 -14.55
CA VAL A 46 27.16 27.52 -13.57
C VAL A 46 25.64 27.70 -13.53
N GLN A 47 25.14 28.94 -13.58
CA GLN A 47 23.70 29.21 -13.62
C GLN A 47 23.03 28.64 -14.89
N TYR A 48 23.70 28.72 -16.05
CA TYR A 48 23.18 28.12 -17.28
C TYR A 48 23.11 26.60 -17.23
N TYR A 49 24.14 25.95 -16.67
CA TYR A 49 24.18 24.48 -16.60
C TYR A 49 23.30 23.91 -15.49
N THR A 50 23.16 24.60 -14.36
CA THR A 50 22.17 24.23 -13.33
C THR A 50 20.76 24.40 -13.87
N GLN A 51 20.46 25.47 -14.61
CA GLN A 51 19.17 25.62 -15.30
C GLN A 51 18.93 24.51 -16.34
N ALA A 52 19.96 24.10 -17.10
CA ALA A 52 19.83 23.02 -18.08
C ALA A 52 19.59 21.66 -17.41
N ALA A 53 20.26 21.39 -16.28
CA ALA A 53 20.03 20.20 -15.47
C ALA A 53 18.61 20.17 -14.87
N ASP A 54 18.15 21.33 -14.40
CA ASP A 54 16.80 21.58 -13.88
C ASP A 54 15.72 21.35 -14.96
N TRP A 55 15.99 21.83 -16.17
CA TRP A 55 15.14 21.67 -17.35
C TRP A 55 15.05 20.21 -17.82
N LEU A 56 16.15 19.45 -17.76
CA LEU A 56 16.16 18.02 -18.06
C LEU A 56 15.62 17.15 -16.91
N GLY A 57 15.25 17.75 -15.77
CA GLY A 57 14.77 17.03 -14.59
C GLY A 57 15.84 16.19 -13.89
N LEU A 58 17.12 16.51 -14.08
CA LEU A 58 18.29 15.85 -13.45
C LEU A 58 18.71 16.52 -12.14
N LEU A 59 18.29 17.76 -11.92
CA LEU A 59 18.65 18.57 -10.77
C LEU A 59 17.43 19.37 -10.31
N GLU A 60 17.38 19.71 -9.04
CA GLU A 60 16.39 20.62 -8.44
C GLU A 60 17.13 21.73 -7.70
N SER A 61 16.69 22.98 -7.90
CA SER A 61 17.33 24.16 -7.32
C SER A 61 16.38 24.91 -6.37
N SER A 62 16.27 24.44 -5.12
CA SER A 62 15.52 25.07 -4.03
C SER A 62 16.46 25.74 -3.00
N GLY A 63 17.33 26.63 -3.47
CA GLY A 63 18.35 27.33 -2.65
C GLY A 63 19.75 26.71 -2.76
N GLU A 64 19.87 25.40 -2.53
CA GLU A 64 21.03 24.57 -2.87
C GLU A 64 20.72 23.67 -4.08
N HIS A 65 21.77 23.18 -4.76
CA HIS A 65 21.60 22.27 -5.90
C HIS A 65 21.56 20.82 -5.43
N HIS A 66 20.45 20.13 -5.70
CA HIS A 66 20.26 18.71 -5.37
C HIS A 66 19.99 17.89 -6.62
N LEU A 67 20.54 16.67 -6.70
CA LEU A 67 20.20 15.75 -7.77
C LEU A 67 18.79 15.19 -7.54
N THR A 68 17.99 15.13 -8.60
CA THR A 68 16.72 14.39 -8.57
C THR A 68 17.00 12.88 -8.56
N PRO A 69 16.00 12.01 -8.33
CA PRO A 69 16.19 10.56 -8.46
C PRO A 69 16.78 10.16 -9.83
N LEU A 70 16.36 10.82 -10.92
CA LEU A 70 16.90 10.60 -12.27
C LEU A 70 18.36 11.12 -12.39
N GLY A 71 18.68 12.24 -11.76
CA GLY A 71 20.04 12.77 -11.67
C GLY A 71 20.99 11.86 -10.91
N LEU A 72 20.54 11.25 -9.80
CA LEU A 72 21.30 10.26 -9.04
C LEU A 72 21.56 9.00 -9.87
N GLU A 73 20.53 8.48 -10.55
CA GLU A 73 20.66 7.34 -11.45
C GLU A 73 21.64 7.63 -12.57
N PHE A 74 21.59 8.83 -13.15
CA PHE A 74 22.55 9.26 -14.17
C PHE A 74 23.98 9.31 -13.62
N VAL A 75 24.21 9.97 -12.48
CA VAL A 75 25.58 10.12 -11.92
C VAL A 75 26.17 8.76 -11.53
N TYR A 76 25.40 7.84 -10.98
CA TYR A 76 25.88 6.53 -10.55
C TYR A 76 25.67 5.40 -11.58
N GLY A 77 25.08 5.70 -12.75
CA GLY A 77 24.66 4.71 -13.74
C GLY A 77 25.77 4.03 -14.53
N GLY A 78 27.04 4.42 -14.35
CA GLY A 78 28.20 3.80 -15.01
C GLY A 78 28.02 3.67 -16.53
N VAL A 79 28.01 2.43 -17.04
CA VAL A 79 27.87 2.11 -18.47
C VAL A 79 26.49 2.51 -19.03
N HIS A 80 25.45 2.61 -18.18
CA HIS A 80 24.07 2.98 -18.56
C HIS A 80 23.84 4.49 -18.63
N ARG A 81 24.87 5.32 -18.38
CA ARG A 81 24.76 6.79 -18.38
C ARG A 81 24.13 7.36 -19.65
N THR A 82 24.50 6.82 -20.81
CA THR A 82 23.98 7.28 -22.11
C THR A 82 22.48 7.00 -22.25
N GLU A 83 22.02 5.84 -21.80
CA GLU A 83 20.60 5.45 -21.82
C GLU A 83 19.76 6.31 -20.88
N ILE A 84 20.27 6.55 -19.66
CA ILE A 84 19.59 7.36 -18.66
C ILE A 84 19.52 8.83 -19.10
N TYR A 85 20.59 9.35 -19.71
CA TYR A 85 20.61 10.69 -20.29
C TYR A 85 19.59 10.80 -21.43
N ALA A 86 19.53 9.82 -22.33
CA ALA A 86 18.54 9.79 -23.40
C ALA A 86 17.12 9.79 -22.83
N ARG A 87 16.86 9.03 -21.78
CA ARG A 87 15.57 9.02 -21.07
C ARG A 87 15.22 10.40 -20.48
N ALA A 88 16.19 11.14 -19.94
CA ALA A 88 15.97 12.50 -19.44
C ALA A 88 15.63 13.49 -20.57
N VAL A 89 16.33 13.38 -21.70
CA VAL A 89 16.10 14.20 -22.90
C VAL A 89 14.71 13.92 -23.49
N TRP A 90 14.35 12.65 -23.69
CA TRP A 90 13.08 12.27 -24.35
C TRP A 90 11.85 12.48 -23.47
N ASN A 91 11.99 12.46 -22.14
CA ASN A 91 10.89 12.78 -21.23
C ASN A 91 10.65 14.28 -21.06
N ASN A 92 11.50 15.15 -21.63
CA ASN A 92 11.28 16.58 -21.56
C ASN A 92 10.10 17.00 -22.47
N PRO A 93 9.07 17.68 -21.95
CA PRO A 93 7.86 18.02 -22.72
C PRO A 93 8.12 18.84 -23.98
N PHE A 94 9.09 19.77 -23.94
CA PHE A 94 9.44 20.59 -25.10
C PHE A 94 10.11 19.75 -26.20
N ILE A 95 10.96 18.80 -25.82
CA ILE A 95 11.62 17.89 -26.76
C ILE A 95 10.61 16.90 -27.35
N ALA A 96 9.74 16.33 -26.51
CA ALA A 96 8.68 15.42 -26.96
C ALA A 96 7.78 16.07 -28.03
N GLN A 97 7.40 17.34 -27.85
CA GLN A 97 6.64 18.10 -28.85
C GLN A 97 7.42 18.33 -30.15
N LEU A 98 8.73 18.59 -30.06
CA LEU A 98 9.59 18.80 -31.22
C LEU A 98 9.80 17.53 -32.08
N THR A 99 9.81 16.35 -31.46
CA THR A 99 10.14 15.09 -32.13
C THR A 99 8.94 14.18 -32.39
N THR A 100 7.72 14.58 -32.00
CA THR A 100 6.49 13.86 -32.32
C THR A 100 6.33 13.73 -33.85
N GLY A 101 6.42 12.50 -34.37
CA GLY A 101 6.25 12.20 -35.79
C GLY A 101 7.48 12.43 -36.69
N LYS A 102 8.69 12.61 -36.12
CA LYS A 102 9.94 12.79 -36.89
C LYS A 102 11.03 11.83 -36.39
N ASP A 103 11.70 11.14 -37.32
CA ASP A 103 12.78 10.19 -36.98
C ASP A 103 14.18 10.83 -36.90
N GLU A 104 14.35 12.00 -37.50
CA GLU A 104 15.62 12.73 -37.53
C GLU A 104 15.73 13.82 -36.45
N LEU A 105 16.96 14.15 -36.05
CA LEU A 105 17.23 15.26 -35.12
C LEU A 105 16.74 16.58 -35.75
N PRO A 106 15.90 17.37 -35.06
CA PRO A 106 15.46 18.67 -35.56
C PRO A 106 16.65 19.59 -35.87
N ASP A 107 16.59 20.26 -37.02
CA ASP A 107 17.56 21.29 -37.34
C ASP A 107 17.39 22.52 -36.41
N THR A 108 18.40 23.38 -36.41
CA THR A 108 18.41 24.56 -35.52
C THR A 108 17.26 25.52 -35.84
N ASP A 109 16.80 25.58 -37.10
CA ASP A 109 15.73 26.48 -37.52
C ASP A 109 14.34 25.98 -37.07
N ALA A 110 14.09 24.67 -37.10
CA ALA A 110 12.87 24.08 -36.54
C ALA A 110 12.78 24.26 -35.03
N ILE A 111 13.91 24.11 -34.31
CA ILE A 111 13.96 24.38 -32.87
C ILE A 111 13.74 25.88 -32.61
N ALA A 112 14.38 26.77 -33.39
CA ALA A 112 14.20 28.21 -33.26
C ALA A 112 12.73 28.63 -33.47
N ALA A 113 12.04 28.06 -34.46
CA ALA A 113 10.61 28.30 -34.69
C ALA A 113 9.75 27.87 -33.48
N ALA A 114 10.03 26.70 -32.89
CA ALA A 114 9.31 26.24 -31.70
C ALA A 114 9.56 27.11 -30.47
N ILE A 115 10.81 27.55 -30.24
CA ILE A 115 11.15 28.49 -29.16
C ILE A 115 10.41 29.81 -29.33
N ALA A 116 10.32 30.34 -30.55
CA ALA A 116 9.62 31.60 -30.82
C ALA A 116 8.11 31.53 -30.54
N VAL A 117 7.49 30.35 -30.66
CA VAL A 117 6.08 30.12 -30.29
C VAL A 117 5.90 30.13 -28.77
N VAL A 118 6.82 29.50 -28.03
CA VAL A 118 6.75 29.38 -26.57
C VAL A 118 7.15 30.70 -25.86
N GLU A 119 8.11 31.43 -26.42
CA GLU A 119 8.61 32.70 -25.86
C GLU A 119 8.60 33.84 -26.93
N PRO A 120 7.42 34.39 -27.30
CA PRO A 120 7.27 35.36 -28.40
C PRO A 120 7.99 36.70 -28.20
N SER A 121 8.37 37.01 -26.95
CA SER A 121 9.02 38.27 -26.59
C SER A 121 10.54 38.26 -26.75
N MET A 122 11.14 37.14 -27.16
CA MET A 122 12.60 37.02 -27.31
C MET A 122 13.12 37.55 -28.64
N SER A 123 14.32 38.14 -28.61
CA SER A 123 14.98 38.59 -29.83
C SER A 123 15.33 37.40 -30.74
N PRO A 124 15.24 37.54 -32.08
CA PRO A 124 15.58 36.46 -33.02
C PRO A 124 17.00 35.90 -32.83
N SER A 125 17.96 36.76 -32.46
CA SER A 125 19.34 36.36 -32.15
C SER A 125 19.44 35.47 -30.91
N THR A 126 18.64 35.74 -29.88
CA THR A 126 18.61 34.94 -28.64
C THR A 126 17.93 33.60 -28.87
N VAL A 127 16.86 33.59 -29.68
CA VAL A 127 16.14 32.37 -30.08
C VAL A 127 17.07 31.41 -30.81
N ARG A 128 17.81 31.88 -31.84
CA ARG A 128 18.79 31.04 -32.56
C ARG A 128 19.90 30.50 -31.66
N ARG A 129 20.39 31.32 -30.72
CA ARG A 129 21.43 30.89 -29.77
C ARG A 129 20.92 29.78 -28.85
N ARG A 130 19.70 29.89 -28.32
CA ARG A 130 19.08 28.83 -27.50
C ARG A 130 18.77 27.58 -28.31
N ALA A 131 18.32 27.73 -29.56
CA ALA A 131 18.07 26.60 -30.44
C ALA A 131 19.32 25.75 -30.68
N SER A 132 20.47 26.41 -30.90
CA SER A 132 21.77 25.73 -31.01
C SER A 132 22.17 25.01 -29.72
N ALA A 133 21.92 25.63 -28.55
CA ALA A 133 22.18 25.04 -27.24
C ALA A 133 21.32 23.79 -26.99
N VAL A 134 20.01 23.87 -27.24
CA VAL A 134 19.07 22.75 -27.14
C VAL A 134 19.47 21.61 -28.07
N ARG A 135 19.80 21.91 -29.33
CA ARG A 135 20.28 20.90 -30.29
C ARG A 135 21.51 20.18 -29.77
N SER A 136 22.45 20.91 -29.16
CA SER A 136 23.66 20.33 -28.58
C SER A 136 23.39 19.44 -27.37
N LEU A 137 22.36 19.77 -26.56
CA LEU A 137 21.93 18.94 -25.43
C LEU A 137 21.22 17.65 -25.86
N ILE A 138 20.46 17.68 -26.96
CA ILE A 138 19.73 16.52 -27.49
C ILE A 138 20.65 15.58 -28.26
N ALA A 139 21.68 16.09 -28.94
CA ALA A 139 22.54 15.31 -29.84
C ALA A 139 23.07 13.98 -29.25
N PRO A 140 23.53 13.90 -27.97
CA PRO A 140 23.98 12.63 -27.38
C PRO A 140 22.89 11.57 -27.22
N ALA A 141 21.62 11.96 -27.19
CA ALA A 141 20.48 11.06 -26.99
C ALA A 141 19.96 10.44 -28.30
N VAL A 142 20.38 10.94 -29.47
CA VAL A 142 19.83 10.58 -30.79
C VAL A 142 20.12 9.12 -31.17
N GLY A 143 21.35 8.63 -30.90
CA GLY A 143 21.73 7.23 -31.17
C GLY A 143 21.20 6.22 -30.16
N SER A 144 20.63 6.70 -29.06
CA SER A 144 19.98 5.89 -28.01
C SER A 144 18.46 6.13 -28.01
N ARG A 145 17.91 6.54 -29.16
CA ARG A 145 16.47 6.48 -29.43
C ARG A 145 16.09 5.00 -29.36
N GLN A 146 15.76 4.55 -28.16
CA GLN A 146 15.24 3.22 -27.96
C GLN A 146 14.05 3.07 -28.89
N ASP A 147 14.03 1.96 -29.63
CA ASP A 147 12.77 1.37 -30.06
C ASP A 147 11.79 1.53 -28.91
N SER A 148 10.68 2.19 -29.18
CA SER A 148 9.59 2.44 -28.23
C SER A 148 8.92 1.14 -27.73
N GLN A 149 9.62 0.00 -27.77
CA GLN A 149 9.18 -1.36 -27.49
C GLN A 149 9.85 -2.03 -26.26
N ALA A 150 10.80 -1.41 -25.54
CA ALA A 150 11.44 -2.09 -24.39
C ALA A 150 11.46 -1.31 -23.06
N LEU A 151 11.05 -0.05 -23.07
CA LEU A 151 10.56 0.68 -21.89
C LEU A 151 9.15 1.15 -22.20
N GLU A 152 8.35 0.23 -22.72
CA GLU A 152 6.92 0.31 -22.49
C GLU A 152 6.75 0.47 -20.97
N ARG A 153 6.46 1.72 -20.55
CA ARG A 153 5.11 1.97 -20.03
C ARG A 153 4.23 1.15 -20.93
N GLN A 154 3.98 -0.09 -20.50
CA GLN A 154 2.98 -0.97 -21.07
C GLN A 154 1.89 0.00 -21.47
N LEU A 155 1.61 0.07 -22.78
CA LEU A 155 0.43 0.78 -23.25
C LEU A 155 -0.61 0.57 -22.14
N ASP A 156 -1.13 1.64 -21.55
CA ASP A 156 -2.24 1.58 -20.61
C ASP A 156 -3.51 1.14 -21.40
N LEU A 157 -3.34 0.24 -22.37
CA LEU A 157 -4.28 -0.75 -22.78
C LEU A 157 -4.75 -1.42 -21.49
N PRO A 158 -6.04 -1.35 -21.19
CA PRO A 158 -6.62 -1.78 -19.92
C PRO A 158 -6.72 -3.31 -19.91
N LEU A 159 -5.58 -4.01 -19.98
CA LEU A 159 -5.56 -5.47 -19.93
C LEU A 159 -5.21 -5.99 -18.52
N THR A 160 -4.52 -5.21 -17.69
CA THR A 160 -4.39 -5.49 -16.23
C THR A 160 -4.23 -4.19 -15.44
N SER A 161 -5.35 -3.55 -15.08
CA SER A 161 -5.34 -2.44 -14.13
C SER A 161 -4.84 -2.93 -12.77
N THR A 162 -3.61 -2.58 -12.36
CA THR A 162 -3.17 -2.84 -10.98
C THR A 162 -4.06 -2.04 -10.03
N PRO A 163 -4.75 -2.67 -9.06
CA PRO A 163 -5.62 -1.96 -8.15
C PRO A 163 -4.76 -1.01 -7.32
N LYS A 164 -4.91 0.30 -7.53
CA LYS A 164 -4.30 1.28 -6.62
C LYS A 164 -4.91 1.07 -5.23
N PRO A 165 -4.11 1.01 -4.15
CA PRO A 165 -4.67 0.94 -2.82
C PRO A 165 -5.58 2.16 -2.62
N PRO A 166 -6.82 1.99 -2.13
CA PRO A 166 -7.76 3.10 -1.99
C PRO A 166 -7.09 4.19 -1.14
N SER A 167 -7.09 5.42 -1.65
CA SER A 167 -6.63 6.56 -0.85
C SER A 167 -7.69 6.85 0.21
N PRO A 168 -7.32 6.85 1.50
CA PRO A 168 -8.26 7.24 2.55
C PRO A 168 -8.75 8.66 2.28
N LYS A 169 -10.02 8.94 2.63
CA LYS A 169 -10.50 10.32 2.64
C LYS A 169 -9.69 11.08 3.69
N PRO A 170 -9.11 12.24 3.34
CA PRO A 170 -8.31 12.99 4.30
C PRO A 170 -9.18 13.35 5.50
N PHE A 171 -8.67 13.11 6.70
CA PHE A 171 -9.27 13.64 7.91
C PHE A 171 -9.27 15.17 7.83
N SER A 172 -10.32 15.82 8.34
CA SER A 172 -10.19 17.24 8.67
C SER A 172 -9.01 17.40 9.63
N SER A 173 -8.32 18.52 9.58
CA SER A 173 -7.02 18.82 10.23
C SER A 173 -7.03 18.81 11.78
N ILE A 174 -7.80 17.90 12.38
CA ILE A 174 -8.10 17.79 13.79
C ILE A 174 -6.92 17.07 14.46
N LYS A 175 -6.17 17.85 15.24
CA LYS A 175 -5.00 17.41 16.01
C LYS A 175 -5.42 16.86 17.38
N LEU A 176 -6.39 15.95 17.44
CA LEU A 176 -6.91 15.43 18.71
C LEU A 176 -6.35 14.05 19.03
N GLU A 177 -5.68 13.96 20.18
CA GLU A 177 -5.41 12.69 20.85
C GLU A 177 -6.73 11.99 21.18
N TYR A 178 -6.84 10.69 20.87
CA TYR A 178 -8.05 9.87 21.07
C TYR A 178 -9.26 10.17 20.14
N ASP A 179 -9.04 10.74 18.95
CA ASP A 179 -10.12 10.86 17.97
C ASP A 179 -10.68 9.47 17.55
N PRO A 180 -12.01 9.25 17.65
CA PRO A 180 -12.61 7.94 17.39
C PRO A 180 -12.66 7.57 15.90
N ASP A 181 -12.70 8.55 15.00
CA ASP A 181 -12.68 8.32 13.55
C ASP A 181 -11.27 7.90 13.10
N ILE A 182 -10.23 8.53 13.65
CA ILE A 182 -8.84 8.13 13.43
C ILE A 182 -8.58 6.74 14.01
N TYR A 183 -9.01 6.49 15.25
CA TYR A 183 -8.85 5.18 15.87
C TYR A 183 -9.60 4.08 15.10
N ARG A 184 -10.81 4.35 14.60
CA ARG A 184 -11.57 3.39 13.75
C ARG A 184 -10.77 3.01 12.50
N PHE A 185 -10.18 4.01 11.82
CA PHE A 185 -9.36 3.76 10.65
C PHE A 185 -8.12 2.90 10.97
N LEU A 186 -7.44 3.20 12.09
CA LEU A 186 -6.31 2.40 12.56
C LEU A 186 -6.72 0.98 12.93
N LEU A 187 -7.85 0.81 13.62
CA LEU A 187 -8.37 -0.50 14.00
C LEU A 187 -8.73 -1.34 12.76
N GLN A 188 -9.37 -0.74 11.76
CA GLN A 188 -9.65 -1.43 10.49
C GLN A 188 -8.36 -1.87 9.79
N ALA A 189 -7.33 -1.02 9.77
CA ALA A 189 -6.04 -1.38 9.21
C ALA A 189 -5.36 -2.50 10.02
N LEU A 190 -5.42 -2.44 11.36
CA LEU A 190 -4.90 -3.49 12.23
C LEU A 190 -5.60 -4.83 11.97
N LEU A 191 -6.93 -4.84 11.88
CA LEU A 191 -7.71 -6.05 11.61
C LEU A 191 -7.47 -6.60 10.19
N ASP A 192 -7.27 -5.73 9.20
CA ASP A 192 -6.98 -6.13 7.81
C ASP A 192 -5.58 -6.75 7.66
N HIS A 193 -4.60 -6.24 8.39
CA HIS A 193 -3.19 -6.64 8.29
C HIS A 193 -2.74 -7.62 9.38
N GLY A 194 -3.48 -7.74 10.48
CA GLY A 194 -3.14 -8.51 11.67
C GLY A 194 -2.17 -7.81 12.62
N GLU A 195 -1.21 -7.06 12.09
CA GLU A 195 -0.19 -6.37 12.86
C GLU A 195 0.28 -5.08 12.18
N LEU A 196 0.64 -4.08 13.00
CA LEU A 196 1.16 -2.79 12.54
C LEU A 196 2.36 -2.37 13.41
N SER A 197 3.45 -1.95 12.79
CA SER A 197 4.54 -1.27 13.50
C SER A 197 4.14 0.18 13.79
N LEU A 198 4.80 0.82 14.76
CA LEU A 198 4.60 2.26 15.00
C LEU A 198 4.87 3.10 13.74
N GLY A 199 5.86 2.70 12.92
CA GLY A 199 6.12 3.32 11.61
C GLY A 199 4.97 3.16 10.62
N HIS A 200 4.31 1.98 10.56
CA HIS A 200 3.13 1.80 9.69
C HIS A 200 1.93 2.60 10.19
N ILE A 201 1.74 2.67 11.51
CA ILE A 201 0.66 3.49 12.08
C ILE A 201 0.88 4.94 11.65
N ARG A 202 2.11 5.45 11.77
CA ARG A 202 2.48 6.79 11.31
C ARG A 202 2.23 6.99 9.82
N ALA A 203 2.70 6.09 8.98
CA ALA A 203 2.47 6.07 7.53
C ALA A 203 0.98 6.17 7.15
N LEU A 204 0.16 5.38 7.84
CA LEU A 204 -1.28 5.32 7.59
C LEU A 204 -1.95 6.64 7.95
N LEU A 205 -1.55 7.24 9.07
CA LEU A 205 -2.05 8.55 9.50
C LEU A 205 -1.63 9.66 8.55
N ASP A 206 -0.36 9.69 8.14
CA ASP A 206 0.15 10.66 7.15
C ASP A 206 -0.61 10.56 5.83
N ARG A 207 -0.83 9.34 5.34
CA ARG A 207 -1.60 9.11 4.11
C ARG A 207 -3.06 9.54 4.27
N ALA A 208 -3.61 9.45 5.47
CA ALA A 208 -4.96 9.91 5.79
C ALA A 208 -5.03 11.40 6.13
N GLY A 209 -3.93 12.17 6.00
CA GLY A 209 -3.90 13.60 6.28
C GLY A 209 -3.90 13.95 7.78
N ALA A 210 -3.59 12.98 8.65
CA ALA A 210 -3.50 13.13 10.10
C ALA A 210 -2.02 13.23 10.57
N ASP A 211 -1.24 14.08 9.92
CA ASP A 211 0.18 14.28 10.18
C ASP A 211 0.49 14.83 11.60
N GLY A 212 -0.45 15.55 12.21
CA GLY A 212 -0.31 16.05 13.57
C GLY A 212 -0.66 15.04 14.68
N ALA A 213 -1.19 13.87 14.35
CA ALA A 213 -1.83 13.01 15.33
C ALA A 213 -0.83 12.18 16.18
N PRO A 214 -0.93 12.19 17.53
CA PRO A 214 -0.03 11.45 18.40
C PRO A 214 -0.30 9.94 18.36
N LEU A 215 0.74 9.12 18.29
CA LEU A 215 0.60 7.65 18.22
C LEU A 215 0.17 7.02 19.55
N GLY A 216 0.66 7.56 20.68
CA GLY A 216 0.49 6.98 22.02
C GLY A 216 -0.98 6.75 22.37
N GLY A 217 -1.81 7.78 22.23
CA GLY A 217 -3.23 7.68 22.58
C GLY A 217 -4.00 6.59 21.81
N TYR A 218 -3.69 6.37 20.52
CA TYR A 218 -4.37 5.33 19.74
C TYR A 218 -3.87 3.92 20.06
N VAL A 219 -2.58 3.76 20.36
CA VAL A 219 -2.02 2.50 20.85
C VAL A 219 -2.62 2.14 22.21
N ASP A 220 -2.72 3.12 23.11
CA ASP A 220 -3.32 2.94 24.43
C ASP A 220 -4.81 2.57 24.33
N MET A 221 -5.54 3.17 23.38
CA MET A 221 -6.92 2.77 23.08
C MET A 221 -7.02 1.31 22.64
N ALA A 222 -6.16 0.86 21.72
CA ALA A 222 -6.15 -0.52 21.25
C ALA A 222 -5.90 -1.52 22.39
N ILE A 223 -4.97 -1.20 23.28
CA ILE A 223 -4.65 -2.03 24.46
C ILE A 223 -5.80 -2.03 25.46
N THR A 224 -6.31 -0.85 25.81
CA THR A 224 -7.37 -0.71 26.84
C THR A 224 -8.66 -1.39 26.43
N ARG A 225 -9.01 -1.31 25.14
CA ARG A 225 -10.19 -1.98 24.57
C ARG A 225 -9.99 -3.48 24.38
N GLY A 226 -8.74 -3.96 24.48
CA GLY A 226 -8.37 -5.33 24.16
C GLY A 226 -8.51 -5.65 22.67
N ASP A 227 -8.39 -4.66 21.78
CA ASP A 227 -8.42 -4.85 20.32
C ASP A 227 -7.03 -5.19 19.76
N GLY A 228 -5.98 -4.74 20.46
CA GLY A 228 -4.60 -5.07 20.12
C GLY A 228 -3.71 -5.10 21.36
N ARG A 229 -2.63 -5.87 21.28
CA ARG A 229 -1.57 -5.94 22.29
C ARG A 229 -0.31 -5.29 21.74
N ARG A 230 0.37 -4.51 22.58
CA ARG A 230 1.71 -4.01 22.24
C ARG A 230 2.74 -5.11 22.42
N MET A 231 3.51 -5.37 21.38
CA MET A 231 4.66 -6.27 21.41
C MET A 231 5.84 -5.52 20.81
N GLU A 232 6.81 -5.19 21.64
CA GLU A 232 7.95 -4.34 21.26
C GLU A 232 7.47 -2.99 20.65
N GLU A 233 7.85 -2.70 19.41
CA GLU A 233 7.50 -1.50 18.66
C GLU A 233 6.25 -1.68 17.78
N ARG A 234 5.34 -2.56 18.16
CA ARG A 234 4.20 -2.96 17.33
C ARG A 234 2.93 -3.14 18.10
N LEU A 235 1.85 -3.06 17.36
CA LEU A 235 0.50 -3.40 17.78
C LEU A 235 0.06 -4.62 17.00
N VAL A 236 -0.29 -5.69 17.71
CA VAL A 236 -0.78 -6.94 17.13
C VAL A 236 -2.24 -7.13 17.53
N VAL A 237 -3.07 -7.55 16.59
CA VAL A 237 -4.48 -7.83 16.85
C VAL A 237 -4.62 -8.98 17.86
N THR A 238 -5.59 -8.86 18.76
CA THR A 238 -5.97 -9.91 19.72
C THR A 238 -7.10 -10.79 19.16
N PRO A 239 -7.28 -12.02 19.65
CA PRO A 239 -8.44 -12.85 19.29
C PRO A 239 -9.78 -12.12 19.46
N GLU A 240 -9.92 -11.34 20.53
CA GLU A 240 -11.17 -10.65 20.83
C GLU A 240 -11.35 -9.39 19.98
N GLY A 241 -10.26 -8.74 19.57
CA GLY A 241 -10.29 -7.73 18.51
C GLY A 241 -10.83 -8.31 17.20
N ILE A 242 -10.39 -9.53 16.84
CA ILE A 242 -10.87 -10.27 15.66
C ILE A 242 -12.37 -10.59 15.78
N GLU A 243 -12.79 -11.19 16.91
CA GLU A 243 -14.21 -11.52 17.15
C GLU A 243 -15.12 -10.30 17.10
N ARG A 244 -14.63 -9.15 17.59
CA ARG A 244 -15.36 -7.88 17.62
C ARG A 244 -15.12 -6.99 16.41
N ARG A 245 -14.59 -7.54 15.31
CA ARG A 245 -14.32 -6.80 14.08
C ARG A 245 -15.49 -5.93 13.60
N HIS A 246 -16.73 -6.41 13.75
CA HIS A 246 -17.96 -5.68 13.39
C HIS A 246 -18.09 -4.31 14.11
N LEU A 247 -17.50 -4.14 15.29
CA LEU A 247 -17.51 -2.85 16.01
C LEU A 247 -16.70 -1.77 15.29
N SER A 248 -15.74 -2.16 14.44
CA SER A 248 -14.92 -1.24 13.63
C SER A 248 -15.66 -0.69 12.41
N GLU A 249 -16.87 -1.17 12.09
CA GLU A 249 -17.62 -0.75 10.91
C GLU A 249 -18.08 0.71 11.01
N THR A 250 -18.56 1.12 12.19
CA THR A 250 -19.05 2.48 12.44
C THR A 250 -18.39 3.12 13.65
N THR A 251 -18.19 4.44 13.59
CA THR A 251 -17.60 5.21 14.69
C THR A 251 -18.51 5.16 15.92
N THR A 252 -19.83 5.17 15.73
CA THR A 252 -20.83 5.04 16.79
C THR A 252 -20.68 3.72 17.55
N SER A 253 -20.60 2.58 16.86
CA SER A 253 -20.40 1.27 17.50
C SER A 253 -19.09 1.21 18.28
N LEU A 254 -18.03 1.81 17.73
CA LEU A 254 -16.73 1.89 18.38
C LEU A 254 -16.79 2.71 19.67
N MET A 255 -17.41 3.89 19.64
CA MET A 255 -17.53 4.77 20.80
C MET A 255 -18.37 4.12 21.89
N LEU A 256 -19.55 3.59 21.53
CA LEU A 256 -20.48 2.97 22.49
C LEU A 256 -19.94 1.67 23.10
N SER A 257 -18.98 1.00 22.46
CA SER A 257 -18.31 -0.18 23.01
C SER A 257 -17.07 0.17 23.86
N ASP A 258 -16.62 1.41 23.88
CA ASP A 258 -15.41 1.81 24.61
C ASP A 258 -15.60 1.74 26.14
N PRO A 259 -14.78 0.98 26.87
CA PRO A 259 -14.97 0.81 28.32
C PRO A 259 -14.81 2.14 29.07
N GLY A 260 -13.90 3.01 28.63
CA GLY A 260 -13.68 4.31 29.26
C GLY A 260 -14.84 5.28 28.99
N PHE A 261 -15.34 5.33 27.75
CA PHE A 261 -16.52 6.14 27.43
C PHE A 261 -17.78 5.63 28.14
N ARG A 262 -17.93 4.31 28.29
CA ARG A 262 -19.02 3.69 29.04
C ARG A 262 -18.99 4.10 30.51
N SER A 263 -17.80 4.10 31.13
CA SER A 263 -17.61 4.62 32.49
C SER A 263 -17.97 6.10 32.57
N PHE A 264 -17.61 6.91 31.58
CA PHE A 264 -17.93 8.34 31.53
C PHE A 264 -19.45 8.60 31.42
N ILE A 265 -20.18 7.84 30.60
CA ILE A 265 -21.64 7.92 30.51
C ILE A 265 -22.29 7.52 31.85
N ALA A 266 -21.80 6.45 32.48
CA ALA A 266 -22.30 6.01 33.79
C ALA A 266 -22.04 7.04 34.90
N ASP A 267 -20.84 7.66 34.93
CA ASP A 267 -20.56 8.74 35.87
C ASP A 267 -21.41 9.98 35.57
N THR A 268 -21.76 10.25 34.30
CA THR A 268 -22.64 11.36 33.92
C THR A 268 -24.08 11.16 34.40
N SER A 269 -24.62 9.94 34.34
CA SER A 269 -25.97 9.67 34.86
C SER A 269 -26.04 9.78 36.38
N LEU A 270 -24.95 9.49 37.09
CA LEU A 270 -24.86 9.57 38.55
C LEU A 270 -24.43 10.94 39.07
N ALA A 271 -23.80 11.80 38.25
CA ALA A 271 -23.22 13.07 38.70
C ALA A 271 -24.20 14.05 39.35
N ALA A 272 -25.51 13.96 39.03
CA ALA A 272 -26.53 14.78 39.69
C ALA A 272 -26.82 14.36 41.15
N LYS A 273 -26.46 13.13 41.54
CA LYS A 273 -26.78 12.50 42.82
C LYS A 273 -25.55 12.06 43.63
N ASP A 274 -24.40 11.89 42.98
CA ASP A 274 -23.15 11.45 43.61
C ASP A 274 -22.00 12.43 43.30
N ARG A 275 -21.45 13.03 44.38
CA ARG A 275 -20.29 13.94 44.30
C ARG A 275 -19.04 13.24 43.78
N GLN A 276 -18.83 11.97 44.10
CA GLN A 276 -17.66 11.22 43.62
C GLN A 276 -17.75 10.93 42.11
N ALA A 277 -18.94 10.56 41.61
CA ALA A 277 -19.20 10.47 40.18
C ALA A 277 -18.97 11.80 39.45
N ALA A 278 -19.41 12.92 40.04
CA ALA A 278 -19.16 14.25 39.47
C ALA A 278 -17.65 14.59 39.36
N ILE A 279 -16.85 14.22 40.36
CA ILE A 279 -15.39 14.40 40.33
C ILE A 279 -14.74 13.51 39.25
N ARG A 280 -15.11 12.23 39.17
CA ARG A 280 -14.59 11.30 38.15
C ARG A 280 -14.94 11.77 36.74
N ARG A 281 -16.18 12.21 36.52
CA ARG A 281 -16.64 12.80 35.26
C ARG A 281 -15.81 14.02 34.87
N ALA A 282 -15.64 14.99 35.78
CA ALA A 282 -14.86 16.20 35.51
C ALA A 282 -13.41 15.89 35.12
N LYS A 283 -12.83 14.81 35.66
CA LYS A 283 -11.48 14.35 35.32
C LYS A 283 -11.39 13.77 33.90
N THR A 284 -12.42 13.06 33.42
CA THR A 284 -12.42 12.38 32.11
C THR A 284 -13.10 13.20 31.00
N GLU A 285 -13.88 14.22 31.35
CA GLU A 285 -14.58 15.11 30.42
C GLU A 285 -13.69 15.71 29.32
N PRO A 286 -12.47 16.21 29.59
CA PRO A 286 -11.63 16.79 28.53
C PRO A 286 -11.32 15.81 27.38
N ARG A 287 -11.22 14.51 27.70
CA ARG A 287 -10.99 13.45 26.70
C ARG A 287 -12.25 13.16 25.88
N TYR A 288 -13.40 13.07 26.52
CA TYR A 288 -14.64 12.62 25.88
C TYR A 288 -15.54 13.73 25.35
N ARG A 289 -15.22 15.01 25.59
CA ARG A 289 -15.97 16.14 25.04
C ARG A 289 -16.08 16.10 23.51
N GLY A 290 -15.00 15.73 22.81
CA GLY A 290 -15.02 15.57 21.35
C GLY A 290 -15.90 14.40 20.90
N TRP A 291 -16.02 13.37 21.74
CA TRP A 291 -16.86 12.20 21.49
C TRP A 291 -18.33 12.57 21.66
N ASP A 292 -18.69 13.33 22.70
CA ASP A 292 -20.06 13.81 22.88
C ASP A 292 -20.54 14.65 21.68
N GLN A 293 -19.70 15.60 21.26
CA GLN A 293 -19.97 16.44 20.09
C GLN A 293 -20.17 15.60 18.82
N ARG A 294 -19.41 14.50 18.68
CA ARG A 294 -19.50 13.60 17.51
C ARG A 294 -20.73 12.71 17.52
N LEU A 295 -21.13 12.23 18.70
CA LEU A 295 -22.21 11.25 18.89
C LEU A 295 -23.58 11.90 19.05
N PHE A 296 -23.67 12.96 19.85
CA PHE A 296 -24.92 13.66 20.20
C PHE A 296 -25.06 15.02 19.53
N GLY A 297 -23.96 15.59 19.01
CA GLY A 297 -23.95 16.94 18.41
C GLY A 297 -23.76 18.08 19.42
N HIS A 298 -23.69 17.77 20.71
CA HIS A 298 -23.42 18.72 21.80
C HIS A 298 -22.78 17.99 23.00
N PRO A 299 -22.17 18.72 23.94
CA PRO A 299 -21.72 18.14 25.21
C PRO A 299 -22.91 17.59 26.01
N ILE A 300 -22.78 16.39 26.56
CA ILE A 300 -23.84 15.76 27.34
C ILE A 300 -23.94 16.39 28.74
N ASN A 301 -25.15 16.46 29.28
CA ASN A 301 -25.40 16.91 30.65
C ASN A 301 -26.20 15.85 31.45
N PRO A 302 -26.08 15.81 32.79
CA PRO A 302 -26.74 14.78 33.60
C PRO A 302 -28.28 14.78 33.51
N ILE A 303 -28.90 15.91 33.17
CA ILE A 303 -30.36 16.09 33.17
C ILE A 303 -30.97 15.59 31.85
N GLY A 304 -30.29 15.80 30.73
CA GLY A 304 -30.73 15.47 29.36
C GLY A 304 -30.20 14.14 28.83
N LEU A 305 -29.25 13.50 29.51
CA LEU A 305 -28.58 12.28 29.03
C LEU A 305 -29.53 11.16 28.61
N GLU A 306 -30.64 10.96 29.32
CA GLU A 306 -31.60 9.91 28.97
C GLU A 306 -32.29 10.18 27.62
N ALA A 307 -32.62 11.45 27.33
CA ALA A 307 -33.19 11.85 26.05
C ALA A 307 -32.17 11.71 24.92
N ASP A 308 -30.93 12.16 25.17
CA ASP A 308 -29.81 12.06 24.23
C ASP A 308 -29.53 10.60 23.85
N LEU A 309 -29.50 9.70 24.84
CA LEU A 309 -29.31 8.26 24.63
C LEU A 309 -30.47 7.65 23.84
N LYS A 310 -31.73 8.01 24.14
CA LYS A 310 -32.89 7.51 23.37
C LYS A 310 -32.82 7.92 21.89
N GLN A 311 -32.39 9.15 21.61
CA GLN A 311 -32.26 9.65 20.24
C GLN A 311 -31.19 8.90 19.45
N VAL A 312 -30.04 8.61 20.06
CA VAL A 312 -28.92 7.91 19.40
C VAL A 312 -29.15 6.40 19.30
N LEU A 313 -29.72 5.79 20.33
CA LEU A 313 -29.90 4.34 20.42
C LEU A 313 -31.22 3.84 19.80
N LEU A 314 -32.13 4.73 19.43
CA LEU A 314 -33.44 4.41 18.83
C LEU A 314 -34.18 3.34 19.65
N ASP A 315 -34.39 3.63 20.94
CA ASP A 315 -35.02 2.75 21.94
C ASP A 315 -34.28 1.44 22.27
N ARG A 316 -33.07 1.22 21.75
CA ARG A 316 -32.22 0.11 22.19
C ARG A 316 -31.55 0.44 23.52
N PRO A 317 -31.51 -0.51 24.47
CA PRO A 317 -30.79 -0.26 25.71
C PRO A 317 -29.27 -0.25 25.46
N LEU A 318 -28.55 0.58 26.19
CA LEU A 318 -27.11 0.80 26.02
C LEU A 318 -26.31 -0.52 26.09
N ASN A 319 -26.75 -1.47 26.92
CA ASN A 319 -26.18 -2.81 27.11
C ASN A 319 -26.25 -3.72 25.86
N THR A 320 -27.00 -3.35 24.82
CA THR A 320 -26.99 -4.08 23.53
C THR A 320 -25.64 -4.00 22.81
N TYR A 321 -24.83 -2.98 23.13
CA TYR A 321 -23.46 -2.88 22.65
C TYR A 321 -22.51 -3.62 23.59
N PRO A 322 -21.75 -4.61 23.13
CA PRO A 322 -20.77 -5.28 23.96
C PRO A 322 -19.68 -4.29 24.40
N ILE A 323 -19.23 -4.38 25.65
CA ILE A 323 -18.10 -3.61 26.14
C ILE A 323 -16.83 -4.27 25.60
N ALA A 324 -16.03 -3.51 24.85
CA ALA A 324 -14.72 -3.97 24.40
C ALA A 324 -13.82 -4.11 25.64
N SER A 325 -13.46 -5.35 25.94
CA SER A 325 -12.54 -5.69 27.02
C SER A 325 -11.57 -6.75 26.53
N GLY A 326 -10.32 -6.64 26.99
CA GLY A 326 -9.29 -7.62 26.70
C GLY A 326 -9.42 -8.84 27.61
N SER A 327 -9.45 -10.00 26.98
CA SER A 327 -9.08 -11.29 27.50
C SER A 327 -7.55 -11.38 27.49
N ASN A 328 -6.92 -11.97 28.51
CA ASN A 328 -5.47 -12.20 28.50
C ASN A 328 -5.06 -13.41 27.63
N ILE A 329 -5.79 -13.69 26.55
CA ILE A 329 -5.47 -14.82 25.67
C ILE A 329 -4.19 -14.50 24.90
N GLU A 330 -3.18 -15.34 25.07
CA GLU A 330 -1.90 -15.16 24.39
C GLU A 330 -1.91 -15.87 23.03
N ILE A 331 -1.76 -15.10 21.94
CA ILE A 331 -1.33 -15.66 20.66
C ILE A 331 0.17 -15.91 20.77
N LEU A 332 0.58 -17.16 20.58
CA LEU A 332 1.98 -17.54 20.61
C LEU A 332 2.67 -17.24 19.26
N PRO A 333 3.91 -16.74 19.27
CA PRO A 333 4.66 -16.51 18.04
C PRO A 333 4.87 -17.79 17.26
N ILE A 334 4.65 -17.70 15.94
CA ILE A 334 4.84 -18.82 15.01
C ILE A 334 5.94 -18.44 14.03
N TYR A 335 6.94 -19.30 13.89
CA TYR A 335 8.12 -19.06 13.05
C TYR A 335 8.20 -20.05 11.89
N ALA A 336 7.10 -20.24 11.17
CA ALA A 336 7.04 -21.15 10.04
C ALA A 336 6.02 -20.68 8.99
N PRO A 337 6.20 -21.04 7.72
CA PRO A 337 5.21 -20.88 6.66
C PRO A 337 3.84 -21.46 7.03
N PHE A 338 2.77 -20.84 6.54
CA PHE A 338 1.39 -21.28 6.81
C PHE A 338 1.19 -22.75 6.43
N LEU A 339 1.67 -23.17 5.26
CA LEU A 339 1.54 -24.55 4.79
C LEU A 339 2.30 -25.58 5.63
N ASP A 340 3.26 -25.16 6.45
CA ASP A 340 3.96 -26.09 7.37
C ASP A 340 3.21 -26.24 8.70
N ILE A 341 2.27 -25.34 9.00
CA ILE A 341 1.62 -25.24 10.31
C ILE A 341 0.10 -25.32 10.26
N TRP A 342 -0.53 -25.41 9.08
CA TRP A 342 -2.01 -25.40 8.95
C TRP A 342 -2.68 -26.50 9.82
N GLY A 343 -1.96 -27.56 10.18
CA GLY A 343 -2.40 -28.57 11.14
C GLY A 343 -2.72 -28.04 12.54
N ARG A 344 -2.14 -26.90 12.95
CA ARG A 344 -2.28 -26.31 14.29
C ARG A 344 -3.64 -25.62 14.49
N ARG A 345 -4.06 -25.56 15.74
CA ARG A 345 -5.15 -24.68 16.21
C ARG A 345 -4.60 -23.30 16.55
N ASP A 346 -5.49 -22.33 16.70
CA ASP A 346 -5.21 -20.97 17.19
C ASP A 346 -4.29 -20.16 16.28
N ILE A 347 -4.28 -20.45 14.98
CA ILE A 347 -3.57 -19.66 13.97
C ILE A 347 -4.43 -18.44 13.63
N ALA A 348 -3.84 -17.24 13.73
CA ALA A 348 -4.48 -16.04 13.23
C ALA A 348 -4.24 -15.89 11.72
N ILE A 349 -5.33 -15.79 10.95
CA ILE A 349 -5.29 -15.57 9.50
C ILE A 349 -5.99 -14.27 9.10
N CYS A 350 -5.38 -13.57 8.16
CA CYS A 350 -5.82 -12.31 7.57
C CYS A 350 -5.81 -12.41 6.04
N ALA A 351 -6.53 -11.49 5.41
CA ALA A 351 -6.48 -11.29 3.95
C ALA A 351 -6.17 -9.82 3.67
N PRO A 352 -4.90 -9.42 3.71
CA PRO A 352 -4.51 -8.02 3.54
C PRO A 352 -4.93 -7.48 2.15
N PRO A 353 -5.43 -6.23 2.06
CA PRO A 353 -5.83 -5.64 0.79
C PRO A 353 -4.71 -5.57 -0.26
N TYR A 354 -3.45 -5.52 0.17
CA TYR A 354 -2.31 -5.45 -0.76
C TYR A 354 -2.11 -6.72 -1.60
N LEU A 355 -2.71 -7.86 -1.22
CA LEU A 355 -2.68 -9.07 -2.05
C LEU A 355 -3.28 -8.82 -3.44
N ALA A 356 -4.21 -7.88 -3.56
CA ALA A 356 -4.75 -7.46 -4.85
C ALA A 356 -3.67 -6.87 -5.79
N GLN A 357 -2.58 -6.30 -5.24
CA GLN A 357 -1.51 -5.72 -6.04
C GLN A 357 -0.63 -6.78 -6.70
N LEU A 358 -0.73 -8.05 -6.29
CA LEU A 358 -0.04 -9.18 -6.91
C LEU A 358 -0.50 -9.43 -8.35
N GLN A 359 -1.63 -8.85 -8.77
CA GLN A 359 -2.06 -8.80 -10.18
C GLN A 359 -0.98 -8.19 -11.09
N GLY A 360 -0.17 -7.26 -10.57
CA GLY A 360 0.96 -6.68 -11.32
C GLY A 360 2.23 -7.53 -11.30
N GLY A 361 2.17 -8.77 -10.78
CA GLY A 361 3.26 -9.74 -10.77
C GLY A 361 4.51 -9.29 -10.00
N VAL A 362 5.67 -9.82 -10.42
CA VAL A 362 6.98 -9.53 -9.82
C VAL A 362 7.32 -8.03 -9.79
N PRO A 363 7.08 -7.23 -10.86
CA PRO A 363 7.36 -5.79 -10.83
C PRO A 363 6.58 -5.03 -9.75
N ALA A 364 5.31 -5.38 -9.53
CA ALA A 364 4.50 -4.76 -8.49
C ALA A 364 5.03 -5.07 -7.09
N VAL A 365 5.41 -6.33 -6.84
CA VAL A 365 5.97 -6.74 -5.54
C VAL A 365 7.33 -6.11 -5.30
N ASN A 366 8.22 -6.09 -6.30
CA ASN A 366 9.53 -5.45 -6.16
C ASN A 366 9.41 -3.94 -5.94
N ARG A 367 8.39 -3.29 -6.51
CA ARG A 367 8.06 -1.89 -6.22
C ARG A 367 7.61 -1.72 -4.77
N LEU A 368 6.74 -2.58 -4.25
CA LEU A 368 6.32 -2.58 -2.85
C LEU A 368 7.50 -2.77 -1.91
N LEU A 369 8.34 -3.77 -2.18
CA LEU A 369 9.56 -4.02 -1.41
C LEU A 369 10.46 -2.80 -1.43
N ARG A 370 10.70 -2.19 -2.59
CA ARG A 370 11.52 -0.97 -2.72
C ARG A 370 10.95 0.19 -1.91
N ILE A 371 9.65 0.47 -2.01
CA ILE A 371 8.97 1.52 -1.23
C ILE A 371 9.13 1.26 0.27
N ALA A 372 8.97 0.01 0.71
CA ALA A 372 9.17 -0.37 2.11
C ALA A 372 10.61 -0.14 2.61
N ARG A 373 11.61 -0.07 1.71
CA ARG A 373 13.00 0.26 2.07
C ARG A 373 13.32 1.74 2.00
N GLU A 374 12.85 2.40 0.95
CA GLU A 374 13.17 3.80 0.65
C GLU A 374 12.41 4.75 1.59
N ASN A 375 11.23 4.36 2.06
CA ASN A 375 10.41 5.12 3.01
C ASN A 375 10.16 4.31 4.30
N PRO A 376 11.10 4.28 5.26
CA PRO A 376 10.89 3.62 6.55
C PRO A 376 9.73 4.22 7.35
N GLU A 377 9.33 5.46 7.04
CA GLU A 377 8.23 6.18 7.68
C GLU A 377 6.88 6.03 6.97
N VAL A 378 6.86 5.64 5.68
CA VAL A 378 5.65 5.57 4.85
C VAL A 378 5.68 4.35 3.92
N GLY A 379 5.43 3.15 4.45
CA GLY A 379 5.48 1.92 3.66
C GLY A 379 4.76 0.73 4.28
N THR A 380 4.51 -0.30 3.46
CA THR A 380 4.17 -1.68 3.88
C THR A 380 5.20 -2.24 4.88
N PRO A 381 4.90 -3.34 5.59
CA PRO A 381 5.75 -3.88 6.65
C PRO A 381 7.27 -3.71 6.44
N ASN A 382 7.93 -2.95 7.33
CA ASN A 382 9.35 -2.58 7.29
C ASN A 382 10.29 -3.82 7.42
N ILE A 383 11.46 -3.73 6.78
CA ILE A 383 12.61 -4.67 6.81
C ILE A 383 13.11 -4.99 8.23
N ALA A 384 13.01 -4.05 9.17
CA ALA A 384 13.38 -4.30 10.57
C ALA A 384 12.29 -5.04 11.37
N SER A 385 11.04 -5.03 10.88
CA SER A 385 9.90 -5.64 11.54
C SER A 385 9.56 -7.02 10.97
N ARG A 386 10.22 -8.06 11.49
CA ARG A 386 9.84 -9.47 11.25
C ARG A 386 8.41 -9.72 11.70
N PRO A 387 7.41 -10.05 10.86
CA PRO A 387 6.04 -10.26 11.34
C PRO A 387 6.02 -11.31 12.46
N LEU A 388 5.18 -11.30 13.49
CA LEU A 388 5.39 -12.25 14.61
C LEU A 388 4.23 -13.20 14.87
N LEU A 389 3.00 -12.87 14.44
CA LEU A 389 1.84 -13.59 14.97
C LEU A 389 0.72 -13.90 13.98
N VAL A 390 0.64 -13.22 12.84
CA VAL A 390 -0.54 -13.32 11.96
C VAL A 390 -0.15 -13.66 10.53
N HIS A 391 -0.80 -14.68 9.96
CA HIS A 391 -0.61 -15.10 8.58
C HIS A 391 -1.55 -14.33 7.65
N GLY A 392 -1.08 -13.96 6.46
CA GLY A 392 -1.92 -13.24 5.51
C GLY A 392 -1.16 -12.71 4.31
N GLY A 393 0.16 -12.56 4.43
CA GLY A 393 1.02 -12.03 3.38
C GLY A 393 1.72 -13.05 2.51
N ILE A 394 2.65 -12.52 1.69
CA ILE A 394 3.61 -13.29 0.88
C ILE A 394 4.88 -13.67 1.65
N PHE A 395 4.93 -13.37 2.94
CA PHE A 395 6.03 -13.69 3.85
C PHE A 395 5.44 -14.25 5.12
N HIS A 396 6.07 -15.26 5.72
CA HIS A 396 5.59 -15.81 6.97
C HIS A 396 5.97 -14.92 8.16
N PRO A 397 5.28 -15.04 9.31
CA PRO A 397 5.70 -14.40 10.53
C PRO A 397 7.13 -14.83 10.89
N GLY A 398 8.02 -13.85 10.99
CA GLY A 398 9.38 -13.95 11.48
C GLY A 398 10.37 -13.63 10.37
N GLU A 399 9.91 -13.64 9.12
CA GLU A 399 10.76 -13.66 7.96
C GLU A 399 11.42 -12.29 7.69
N ILE A 400 12.71 -12.32 7.33
CA ILE A 400 13.42 -11.14 6.84
C ILE A 400 13.02 -10.93 5.38
N LEU A 401 12.53 -9.73 5.05
CA LEU A 401 12.12 -9.41 3.69
C LEU A 401 13.30 -9.45 2.72
N PRO A 402 13.18 -10.15 1.58
CA PRO A 402 14.24 -10.21 0.58
C PRO A 402 14.42 -8.87 -0.14
N ARG A 403 15.61 -8.66 -0.72
CA ARG A 403 15.89 -7.47 -1.55
C ARG A 403 15.01 -7.41 -2.79
N ASN A 404 14.73 -8.54 -3.38
CA ASN A 404 13.85 -8.67 -4.52
C ASN A 404 13.30 -10.09 -4.55
N ILE A 405 12.18 -10.24 -5.24
CA ILE A 405 11.73 -11.55 -5.70
C ILE A 405 12.22 -11.69 -7.14
N PRO A 406 13.00 -12.73 -7.45
CA PRO A 406 13.71 -12.83 -8.73
C PRO A 406 12.76 -13.12 -9.89
N ASP A 407 11.73 -13.93 -9.66
CA ASP A 407 10.83 -14.42 -10.72
C ASP A 407 9.42 -14.75 -10.21
N THR A 408 8.53 -15.04 -11.15
CA THR A 408 7.12 -15.37 -10.87
C THR A 408 6.98 -16.69 -10.11
N ARG A 409 7.90 -17.64 -10.31
CA ARG A 409 7.90 -18.94 -9.61
C ARG A 409 8.12 -18.75 -8.12
N SER A 410 9.14 -17.98 -7.76
CA SER A 410 9.47 -17.60 -6.38
C SER A 410 8.33 -16.83 -5.73
N LEU A 411 7.70 -15.90 -6.47
CA LEU A 411 6.52 -15.17 -5.98
C LEU A 411 5.35 -16.11 -5.72
N ARG A 412 5.10 -17.06 -6.64
CA ARG A 412 4.05 -18.06 -6.53
C ARG A 412 4.25 -18.95 -5.32
N GLN A 413 5.45 -19.54 -5.16
CA GLN A 413 5.79 -20.39 -4.03
C GLN A 413 5.61 -19.63 -2.71
N ARG A 414 6.08 -18.39 -2.63
CA ARG A 414 5.87 -17.52 -1.46
C ARG A 414 4.39 -17.26 -1.17
N LEU A 415 3.61 -16.93 -2.20
CA LEU A 415 2.19 -16.71 -2.02
C LEU A 415 1.49 -17.95 -1.46
N LEU A 416 1.78 -19.13 -2.02
CA LEU A 416 1.15 -20.39 -1.60
C LEU A 416 1.60 -20.84 -0.21
N MET A 417 2.89 -20.72 0.10
CA MET A 417 3.43 -21.15 1.40
C MET A 417 3.00 -20.23 2.55
N HIS A 418 2.73 -18.94 2.29
CA HIS A 418 2.57 -17.95 3.36
C HIS A 418 1.18 -17.31 3.45
N SER A 419 0.41 -17.24 2.35
CA SER A 419 -0.92 -16.61 2.34
C SER A 419 -2.02 -17.66 2.49
N PRO A 420 -2.72 -17.71 3.65
CA PRO A 420 -3.71 -18.75 3.93
C PRO A 420 -4.82 -18.83 2.89
N TYR A 421 -5.37 -17.67 2.48
CA TYR A 421 -6.45 -17.64 1.50
C TYR A 421 -6.00 -18.07 0.10
N ALA A 422 -4.78 -17.73 -0.31
CA ALA A 422 -4.25 -18.20 -1.59
C ALA A 422 -4.02 -19.73 -1.56
N ALA A 423 -3.47 -20.24 -0.45
CA ALA A 423 -3.27 -21.67 -0.24
C ALA A 423 -4.60 -22.44 -0.24
N LEU A 424 -5.61 -21.97 0.49
CA LEU A 424 -6.94 -22.58 0.56
C LEU A 424 -7.65 -22.58 -0.80
N ILE A 425 -7.63 -21.47 -1.54
CA ILE A 425 -8.20 -21.44 -2.89
C ILE A 425 -7.47 -22.42 -3.79
N THR A 426 -6.14 -22.48 -3.72
CA THR A 426 -5.34 -23.40 -4.55
C THR A 426 -5.59 -24.87 -4.19
N ALA A 427 -5.74 -25.19 -2.90
CA ALA A 427 -6.13 -26.51 -2.42
C ALA A 427 -7.51 -26.91 -2.94
N LEU A 428 -8.48 -25.97 -2.95
CA LEU A 428 -9.80 -26.19 -3.54
C LEU A 428 -9.73 -26.44 -5.06
N LEU A 429 -8.92 -25.67 -5.79
CA LEU A 429 -8.71 -25.88 -7.23
C LEU A 429 -8.04 -27.24 -7.51
N LEU A 430 -7.09 -27.65 -6.67
CA LEU A 430 -6.45 -28.96 -6.73
C LEU A 430 -7.46 -30.09 -6.46
N LEU A 431 -8.31 -29.94 -5.45
CA LEU A 431 -9.38 -30.88 -5.13
C LEU A 431 -10.34 -31.06 -6.32
N HIS A 432 -10.78 -29.96 -6.94
CA HIS A 432 -11.64 -30.02 -8.13
C HIS A 432 -10.95 -30.76 -9.29
N ARG A 433 -9.62 -30.60 -9.46
CA ARG A 433 -8.86 -31.33 -10.49
C ARG A 433 -8.80 -32.84 -10.21
N GLN A 434 -8.70 -33.23 -8.93
CA GLN A 434 -8.71 -34.63 -8.51
C GLN A 434 -10.13 -35.24 -8.56
N ARG A 435 -11.16 -34.42 -8.32
CA ARG A 435 -12.58 -34.80 -8.34
C ARG A 435 -13.38 -33.79 -9.16
N PRO A 436 -13.53 -34.00 -10.49
CA PRO A 436 -14.18 -33.03 -11.39
C PRO A 436 -15.65 -32.74 -11.08
N ARG A 437 -16.33 -33.60 -10.29
CA ARG A 437 -17.71 -33.38 -9.81
C ARG A 437 -17.77 -32.69 -8.44
N GLY A 438 -16.62 -32.36 -7.86
CA GLY A 438 -16.49 -31.71 -6.57
C GLY A 438 -16.67 -30.19 -6.64
N PRO A 439 -16.52 -29.51 -5.49
CA PRO A 439 -16.74 -28.07 -5.35
C PRO A 439 -15.80 -27.29 -6.28
N CYS A 440 -16.36 -26.33 -7.03
CA CYS A 440 -15.62 -25.46 -7.93
C CYS A 440 -15.96 -23.98 -7.63
N PRO A 441 -14.96 -23.08 -7.57
CA PRO A 441 -15.23 -21.65 -7.54
C PRO A 441 -15.85 -21.18 -8.86
N GLU A 442 -17.07 -20.64 -8.78
CA GLU A 442 -17.79 -20.06 -9.91
C GLU A 442 -18.19 -18.60 -9.68
N HIS A 443 -18.08 -17.80 -10.73
CA HIS A 443 -18.54 -16.43 -10.77
C HIS A 443 -20.04 -16.37 -11.11
N HIS A 444 -20.84 -15.88 -10.16
CA HIS A 444 -22.30 -15.78 -10.27
C HIS A 444 -22.78 -14.43 -9.72
N HIS A 445 -23.58 -13.70 -10.51
CA HIS A 445 -24.09 -12.35 -10.17
C HIS A 445 -23.04 -11.37 -9.62
N GLY A 446 -21.81 -11.39 -10.12
CA GLY A 446 -20.74 -10.49 -9.69
C GLY A 446 -19.99 -10.93 -8.44
N HIS A 447 -20.27 -12.14 -7.93
CA HIS A 447 -19.62 -12.72 -6.76
C HIS A 447 -19.01 -14.08 -7.09
N TRP A 448 -17.89 -14.41 -6.45
CA TRP A 448 -17.32 -15.76 -6.50
C TRP A 448 -17.97 -16.62 -5.42
N THR A 449 -18.51 -17.75 -5.86
CA THR A 449 -19.27 -18.70 -5.05
C THR A 449 -18.69 -20.09 -5.19
N ILE A 450 -18.94 -20.97 -4.23
CA ILE A 450 -18.73 -22.41 -4.38
C ILE A 450 -20.10 -23.07 -4.49
N ILE A 451 -20.25 -23.97 -5.46
CA ILE A 451 -21.40 -24.87 -5.53
C ILE A 451 -21.13 -26.06 -4.60
N ARG A 452 -21.97 -26.21 -3.56
CA ARG A 452 -22.08 -27.44 -2.78
C ARG A 452 -23.07 -28.39 -3.48
N GLU A 453 -23.01 -29.69 -3.19
CA GLU A 453 -23.98 -30.68 -3.70
C GLU A 453 -25.43 -30.14 -3.57
N LYS A 454 -26.22 -30.25 -4.65
CA LYS A 454 -27.60 -29.71 -4.80
C LYS A 454 -27.73 -28.19 -5.04
N ASP A 455 -26.85 -27.60 -5.85
CA ASP A 455 -26.95 -26.21 -6.35
C ASP A 455 -26.95 -25.10 -5.26
N GLN A 456 -26.54 -25.41 -4.03
CA GLN A 456 -26.37 -24.39 -3.00
C GLN A 456 -25.09 -23.59 -3.28
N ARG A 457 -25.27 -22.33 -3.70
CA ARG A 457 -24.19 -21.37 -3.95
C ARG A 457 -23.91 -20.57 -2.69
N GLU A 458 -22.70 -20.69 -2.17
CA GLU A 458 -22.25 -19.92 -1.01
C GLU A 458 -21.02 -19.05 -1.38
N PRO A 459 -20.85 -17.85 -0.81
CA PRO A 459 -19.71 -17.00 -1.13
C PRO A 459 -18.38 -17.69 -0.81
N LEU A 460 -17.45 -17.69 -1.78
CA LEU A 460 -16.17 -18.42 -1.70
C LEU A 460 -15.43 -18.18 -0.39
N LEU A 461 -15.20 -16.92 -0.02
CA LEU A 461 -14.41 -16.60 1.17
C LEU A 461 -15.16 -16.91 2.48
N ASP A 462 -16.48 -16.92 2.48
CA ASP A 462 -17.27 -17.28 3.67
C ASP A 462 -17.19 -18.79 3.93
N VAL A 463 -17.15 -19.61 2.86
CA VAL A 463 -16.88 -21.05 2.97
C VAL A 463 -15.48 -21.29 3.52
N LEU A 464 -14.46 -20.57 3.03
CA LEU A 464 -13.09 -20.68 3.54
C LEU A 464 -12.98 -20.25 5.02
N ASP A 465 -13.69 -19.19 5.42
CA ASP A 465 -13.70 -18.74 6.81
C ASP A 465 -14.34 -19.78 7.74
N ARG A 466 -15.44 -20.44 7.32
CA ARG A 466 -16.06 -21.52 8.11
C ARG A 466 -15.14 -22.74 8.22
N PHE A 467 -14.42 -23.10 7.15
CA PHE A 467 -13.40 -24.15 7.23
C PHE A 467 -12.30 -23.78 8.23
N ALA A 468 -11.78 -22.55 8.14
CA ALA A 468 -10.77 -22.05 9.07
C ALA A 468 -11.27 -22.05 10.53
N GLN A 469 -12.50 -21.62 10.78
CA GLN A 469 -13.14 -21.68 12.10
C GLN A 469 -13.30 -23.13 12.59
N TYR A 470 -13.71 -24.07 11.71
CA TYR A 470 -13.78 -25.49 12.03
C TYR A 470 -12.42 -26.07 12.44
N ARG A 471 -11.33 -25.57 11.84
CA ARG A 471 -9.95 -25.92 12.20
C ARG A 471 -9.46 -25.25 13.49
N GLY A 472 -10.26 -24.35 14.08
CA GLY A 472 -9.89 -23.57 15.26
C GLY A 472 -8.96 -22.40 14.95
N TRP A 473 -9.00 -21.85 13.73
CA TRP A 473 -8.24 -20.66 13.35
C TRP A 473 -9.04 -19.38 13.61
N LEU A 474 -8.33 -18.27 13.83
CA LEU A 474 -8.91 -16.95 14.06
C LEU A 474 -8.91 -16.15 12.74
N CYS A 475 -10.08 -15.90 12.17
CA CYS A 475 -10.24 -15.23 10.88
C CYS A 475 -10.51 -13.73 11.05
N SER A 476 -9.54 -12.89 10.70
CA SER A 476 -9.66 -11.42 10.77
C SER A 476 -10.08 -10.78 9.45
N ARG A 477 -10.63 -11.55 8.50
CA ARG A 477 -10.98 -11.03 7.18
C ARG A 477 -12.15 -10.06 7.24
N ALA A 478 -12.06 -8.97 6.47
CA ALA A 478 -13.16 -8.05 6.26
C ALA A 478 -14.26 -8.67 5.37
N PRO A 479 -15.55 -8.47 5.68
CA PRO A 479 -16.65 -8.79 4.76
C PRO A 479 -16.70 -7.74 3.61
N LYS A 480 -15.61 -7.61 2.85
CA LYS A 480 -15.49 -6.65 1.74
C LYS A 480 -15.90 -7.32 0.43
N THR A 481 -16.75 -6.64 -0.33
CA THR A 481 -17.09 -7.03 -1.71
C THR A 481 -15.83 -6.98 -2.59
N GLY A 482 -15.69 -7.94 -3.51
CA GLY A 482 -14.59 -7.97 -4.47
C GLY A 482 -13.26 -8.55 -3.99
N GLN A 483 -13.09 -8.87 -2.69
CA GLN A 483 -11.84 -9.47 -2.20
C GLN A 483 -11.56 -10.85 -2.84
N ALA A 484 -12.60 -11.67 -3.02
CA ALA A 484 -12.49 -12.96 -3.69
C ALA A 484 -12.03 -12.81 -5.14
N LYS A 485 -12.58 -11.81 -5.84
CA LYS A 485 -12.18 -11.47 -7.21
C LYS A 485 -10.71 -11.06 -7.25
N ASN A 486 -10.28 -10.15 -6.38
CA ASN A 486 -8.90 -9.66 -6.34
C ASN A 486 -7.88 -10.79 -6.08
N LEU A 487 -8.21 -11.73 -5.20
CA LEU A 487 -7.39 -12.91 -4.93
C LEU A 487 -7.32 -13.83 -6.15
N LEU A 488 -8.46 -14.14 -6.78
CA LEU A 488 -8.48 -14.98 -7.97
C LEU A 488 -7.77 -14.33 -9.18
N ASP A 489 -7.93 -13.02 -9.36
CA ASP A 489 -7.17 -12.25 -10.36
C ASP A 489 -5.65 -12.34 -10.10
N ALA A 490 -5.23 -12.27 -8.83
CA ALA A 490 -3.82 -12.43 -8.47
C ALA A 490 -3.32 -13.87 -8.73
N LEU A 491 -4.12 -14.89 -8.41
CA LEU A 491 -3.79 -16.29 -8.71
C LEU A 491 -3.70 -16.54 -10.22
N GLU A 492 -4.59 -15.93 -11.01
CA GLU A 492 -4.55 -15.98 -12.48
C GLU A 492 -3.29 -15.31 -13.04
N ALA A 493 -2.96 -14.10 -12.56
CA ALA A 493 -1.75 -13.37 -12.97
C ALA A 493 -0.44 -14.13 -12.66
N LEU A 494 -0.43 -14.94 -11.59
CA LEU A 494 0.71 -15.78 -11.23
C LEU A 494 0.71 -17.16 -11.90
N GLY A 495 -0.28 -17.43 -12.75
CA GLY A 495 -0.43 -18.69 -13.47
C GLY A 495 -0.81 -19.88 -12.59
N ILE A 496 -1.43 -19.65 -11.43
CA ILE A 496 -1.96 -20.69 -10.54
C ILE A 496 -3.36 -21.10 -10.98
N ALA A 497 -4.20 -20.12 -11.30
CA ALA A 497 -5.58 -20.32 -11.72
C ALA A 497 -5.78 -19.94 -13.19
N THR A 498 -6.82 -20.49 -13.81
CA THR A 498 -7.30 -20.11 -15.15
C THR A 498 -8.81 -20.03 -15.14
N ARG A 499 -9.38 -19.00 -15.77
CA ARG A 499 -10.83 -18.84 -15.87
C ARG A 499 -11.36 -19.48 -17.15
N ILE A 500 -12.36 -20.34 -17.01
CA ILE A 500 -13.07 -20.95 -18.14
C ILE A 500 -14.58 -20.71 -17.93
N GLY A 501 -15.13 -19.77 -18.70
CA GLY A 501 -16.51 -19.32 -18.50
C GLY A 501 -16.69 -18.72 -17.10
N PRO A 502 -17.70 -19.15 -16.31
CA PRO A 502 -17.87 -18.69 -14.94
C PRO A 502 -16.91 -19.38 -13.96
N ALA A 503 -16.27 -20.49 -14.32
CA ALA A 503 -15.48 -21.28 -13.38
C ALA A 503 -14.01 -20.82 -13.31
N ALA A 504 -13.41 -20.90 -12.12
CA ALA A 504 -11.97 -20.85 -11.95
C ALA A 504 -11.43 -22.26 -11.74
N LEU A 505 -10.42 -22.63 -12.51
CA LEU A 505 -9.78 -23.95 -12.49
C LEU A 505 -8.29 -23.80 -12.18
N LEU A 506 -7.66 -24.89 -11.72
CA LEU A 506 -6.21 -24.95 -11.60
C LEU A 506 -5.58 -24.86 -13.01
N ALA A 507 -4.60 -23.98 -13.19
CA ALA A 507 -3.95 -23.81 -14.49
C ALA A 507 -3.23 -25.10 -14.90
N GLU A 508 -3.45 -25.58 -16.13
CA GLU A 508 -2.94 -26.88 -16.58
C GLU A 508 -1.41 -26.96 -16.51
N ARG A 509 -0.74 -25.87 -16.91
CA ARG A 509 0.72 -25.77 -16.80
C ARG A 509 1.17 -25.93 -15.36
N PHE A 510 0.53 -25.23 -14.42
CA PHE A 510 0.90 -25.31 -13.01
C PHE A 510 0.62 -26.68 -12.41
N PHE A 511 -0.49 -27.32 -12.78
CA PHE A 511 -0.80 -28.69 -12.37
C PHE A 511 0.26 -29.70 -12.82
N ALA A 512 0.76 -29.57 -14.06
CA ALA A 512 1.86 -30.38 -14.55
C ALA A 512 3.16 -30.13 -13.74
N GLN A 513 3.45 -28.86 -13.42
CA GLN A 513 4.63 -28.47 -12.64
C GLN A 513 4.60 -29.05 -11.23
N LEU A 514 3.45 -28.99 -10.53
CA LEU A 514 3.25 -29.57 -9.19
C LEU A 514 3.61 -31.07 -9.10
N ARG A 515 3.64 -31.79 -10.24
CA ARG A 515 3.93 -33.23 -10.31
C ARG A 515 5.31 -33.58 -10.85
N SER A 516 5.99 -32.63 -11.50
CA SER A 516 7.19 -32.91 -12.29
C SER A 516 8.40 -32.06 -11.92
N GLU A 517 8.19 -30.89 -11.33
CA GLU A 517 9.27 -30.01 -10.88
C GLU A 517 9.48 -30.16 -9.36
N ALA A 518 10.72 -30.42 -8.93
CA ALA A 518 11.03 -30.75 -7.54
C ALA A 518 10.53 -29.70 -6.53
N GLU A 519 10.70 -28.42 -6.83
CA GLU A 519 10.32 -27.32 -5.93
C GLU A 519 8.80 -27.12 -5.86
N GLU A 520 8.07 -27.39 -6.95
CA GLU A 520 6.61 -27.33 -6.97
C GLU A 520 5.99 -28.60 -6.35
N MET A 521 6.71 -29.73 -6.40
CA MET A 521 6.33 -30.94 -5.68
C MET A 521 6.34 -30.75 -4.16
N GLU A 522 7.27 -29.97 -3.61
CA GLU A 522 7.25 -29.63 -2.17
C GLU A 522 5.95 -28.91 -1.78
N VAL A 523 5.53 -27.94 -2.61
CA VAL A 523 4.26 -27.22 -2.42
C VAL A 523 3.08 -28.17 -2.57
N HIS A 524 3.10 -29.07 -3.56
CA HIS A 524 2.06 -30.08 -3.75
C HIS A 524 1.92 -31.02 -2.54
N VAL A 525 3.03 -31.47 -1.95
CA VAL A 525 3.05 -32.34 -0.76
C VAL A 525 2.37 -31.68 0.43
N GLN A 526 2.48 -30.35 0.57
CA GLN A 526 1.80 -29.62 1.64
C GLN A 526 0.34 -29.25 1.29
N LEU A 527 0.05 -28.97 0.01
CA LEU A 527 -1.30 -28.61 -0.45
C LEU A 527 -2.26 -29.80 -0.47
N ALA A 528 -1.80 -31.00 -0.82
CA ALA A 528 -2.67 -32.17 -0.94
C ALA A 528 -3.36 -32.54 0.39
N PRO A 529 -2.67 -32.62 1.54
CA PRO A 529 -3.31 -32.83 2.84
C PRO A 529 -4.31 -31.73 3.23
N LEU A 530 -4.03 -30.48 2.87
CA LEU A 530 -4.95 -29.37 3.08
C LEU A 530 -6.23 -29.53 2.22
N ALA A 531 -6.08 -29.94 0.97
CA ALA A 531 -7.20 -30.21 0.06
C ALA A 531 -8.07 -31.38 0.56
N GLU A 532 -7.45 -32.46 1.04
CA GLU A 532 -8.14 -33.60 1.64
C GLU A 532 -8.88 -33.22 2.92
N ALA A 533 -8.27 -32.41 3.80
CA ALA A 533 -8.94 -31.92 4.99
C ALA A 533 -10.15 -31.02 4.66
N PHE A 534 -10.04 -30.20 3.61
CA PHE A 534 -11.15 -29.37 3.13
C PHE A 534 -12.29 -30.21 2.56
N ASP A 535 -11.97 -31.24 1.77
CA ASP A 535 -12.92 -32.20 1.23
C ASP A 535 -13.67 -32.97 2.33
N ALA A 536 -12.94 -33.47 3.33
CA ALA A 536 -13.52 -34.16 4.48
C ALA A 536 -14.48 -33.27 5.27
N TRP A 537 -14.15 -31.98 5.42
CA TRP A 537 -15.03 -31.01 6.07
C TRP A 537 -16.29 -30.70 5.26
N LEU A 538 -16.19 -30.60 3.93
CA LEU A 538 -17.35 -30.37 3.08
C LEU A 538 -18.34 -31.55 3.06
N ALA A 539 -17.83 -32.77 3.24
CA ALA A 539 -18.61 -34.00 3.32
C ALA A 539 -19.28 -34.22 4.68
N ALA A 540 -18.82 -33.53 5.74
CA ALA A 540 -19.43 -33.51 7.06
C ALA A 540 -20.62 -32.52 7.13
#